data_AF-A0A811UH93-F1
#
_entry.id   AF-A0A811UH93-F1
#
_cell.length_a   1.000
_cell.length_b   1.000
_cell.length_c   1.000
_cell.angle_alpha   90.00
_cell.angle_beta   90.00
_cell.angle_gamma   90.00
#
_symmetry.space_group_name_H-M   'P 1'
#
loop_
_entity.id
_entity.type
_entity.pdbx_description
1 polymer ?
#
loop_
_entity_poly.entity_id
_entity_poly.type
_entity_poly.pdbx_seq_one_letter_code
_entity_poly.pdbx_strand_id
1 'polypeptide(L)'
;MQNNPFRKSPGFFNEQKDHSFANNKRKIHPRSDFTKKEKEWGLKKFIPVVRPQTATPWATFKNEIIQKQQEEIHSSKNPNIGSEEARIFLKKREEKFRRMKIEEAKKEVTKWEDFSEVSPSKSTGQKRRKQISKNKKNKKSQSKNQSNFISKDILKRFDSKKLNFHQNNVIRQTITQTTHLARGAPLESVVNDLKRRGIRRKTSV
;
A
#
# COMPACT_ATOMS: atom_id res chain seq x y z
N MET A 1 -11.81 -46.55 30.13
CA MET A 1 -10.74 -45.53 30.09
C MET A 1 -10.51 -45.15 28.64
N GLN A 2 -10.76 -43.89 28.27
CA GLN A 2 -10.70 -43.42 26.88
C GLN A 2 -9.25 -43.11 26.47
N ASN A 3 -8.81 -43.68 25.35
CA ASN A 3 -7.46 -43.49 24.81
C ASN A 3 -7.30 -42.08 24.22
N ASN A 4 -6.31 -41.35 24.70
CA ASN A 4 -6.01 -39.97 24.31
C ASN A 4 -5.23 -39.93 22.97
N PRO A 5 -5.78 -39.36 21.88
CA PRO A 5 -5.16 -39.36 20.55
C PRO A 5 -3.94 -38.42 20.43
N PHE A 6 -3.68 -37.56 21.41
CA PHE A 6 -2.58 -36.58 21.36
C PHE A 6 -1.21 -37.12 21.84
N ARG A 7 -1.12 -38.39 22.24
CA ARG A 7 0.15 -39.05 22.62
C ARG A 7 0.84 -39.81 21.47
N LYS A 8 0.64 -39.40 20.22
CA LYS A 8 1.46 -39.91 19.12
C LYS A 8 2.73 -39.07 19.02
N SER A 9 3.80 -39.50 19.70
CA SER A 9 5.14 -39.02 19.39
C SER A 9 5.43 -39.31 17.92
N PRO A 10 5.90 -38.33 17.13
CA PRO A 10 6.35 -38.62 15.77
C PRO A 10 7.51 -39.60 15.88
N GLY A 11 7.31 -40.79 15.33
CA GLY A 11 8.36 -41.80 15.22
C GLY A 11 9.53 -41.19 14.47
N PHE A 12 10.67 -41.12 15.14
CA PHE A 12 11.95 -40.89 14.48
C PHE A 12 12.14 -42.03 13.49
N PHE A 13 12.01 -41.71 12.20
CA PHE A 13 12.34 -42.62 11.13
C PHE A 13 13.81 -43.02 11.28
N ASN A 14 14.03 -44.32 11.45
CA ASN A 14 15.35 -44.92 11.38
C ASN A 14 15.94 -44.64 10.00
N GLU A 15 17.12 -44.01 10.00
CA GLU A 15 17.99 -43.80 8.86
C GLU A 15 18.27 -45.12 8.15
N GLN A 16 17.75 -45.26 6.93
CA GLN A 16 18.38 -46.11 5.93
C GLN A 16 19.68 -45.42 5.50
N LYS A 17 20.80 -46.02 5.91
CA LYS A 17 22.15 -45.64 5.49
C LYS A 17 22.36 -46.10 4.04
N ASP A 18 22.03 -45.24 3.09
CA ASP A 18 22.52 -45.39 1.72
C ASP A 18 23.91 -44.76 1.60
N HIS A 19 24.92 -45.62 1.80
CA HIS A 19 26.30 -45.36 1.44
C HIS A 19 26.46 -45.35 -0.09
N SER A 20 26.31 -44.19 -0.74
CA SER A 20 26.92 -43.94 -2.06
C SER A 20 26.85 -42.49 -2.52
N PHE A 21 27.38 -41.54 -1.74
CA PHE A 21 27.79 -40.25 -2.32
C PHE A 21 29.29 -40.23 -2.58
N ALA A 22 29.59 -40.56 -3.84
CA ALA A 22 30.88 -40.50 -4.47
C ALA A 22 31.62 -39.18 -4.20
N ASN A 23 32.85 -39.31 -3.69
CA ASN A 23 34.08 -38.62 -4.07
C ASN A 23 34.02 -37.39 -4.99
N ASN A 24 33.27 -36.36 -4.62
CA ASN A 24 33.46 -35.01 -5.16
C ASN A 24 34.25 -34.16 -4.16
N LYS A 25 35.54 -34.49 -4.00
CA LYS A 25 36.50 -33.65 -3.29
C LYS A 25 36.80 -32.42 -4.16
N ARG A 26 35.87 -31.47 -4.20
CA ARG A 26 36.18 -30.10 -4.64
C ARG A 26 37.24 -29.58 -3.68
N LYS A 27 38.41 -29.23 -4.21
CA LYS A 27 39.50 -28.59 -3.47
C LYS A 27 38.94 -27.29 -2.88
N ILE A 28 38.59 -27.31 -1.60
CA ILE A 28 38.22 -26.11 -0.86
C ILE A 28 39.49 -25.27 -0.78
N HIS A 29 39.50 -24.12 -1.43
CA HIS A 29 40.61 -23.19 -1.35
C HIS A 29 40.85 -22.83 0.12
N PRO A 30 42.05 -23.09 0.67
CA PRO A 30 42.37 -22.61 2.00
C PRO A 30 42.54 -21.09 1.91
N ARG A 31 41.85 -20.37 2.79
CA ARG A 31 42.00 -18.92 3.04
C ARG A 31 41.43 -18.00 1.96
N SER A 32 40.11 -17.97 1.87
CA SER A 32 39.45 -16.67 1.70
C SER A 32 39.58 -15.93 3.01
N ASP A 33 40.12 -14.72 3.01
CA ASP A 33 40.15 -13.84 4.17
C ASP A 33 38.72 -13.54 4.59
N PHE A 34 38.21 -14.31 5.54
CA PHE A 34 36.91 -14.05 6.16
C PHE A 34 36.91 -12.61 6.63
N THR A 35 35.91 -11.86 6.16
CA THR A 35 35.80 -10.44 6.49
C THR A 35 35.72 -10.31 8.01
N LYS A 36 36.30 -9.25 8.60
CA LYS A 36 36.31 -9.05 10.07
C LYS A 36 34.92 -9.27 10.71
N LYS A 37 33.86 -8.96 9.97
CA LYS A 37 32.46 -9.18 10.35
C LYS A 37 32.12 -10.66 10.59
N GLU A 38 32.62 -11.61 9.80
CA GLU A 38 32.32 -13.03 9.95
C GLU A 38 33.02 -13.67 11.16
N LYS A 39 34.18 -13.12 11.57
CA LYS A 39 34.82 -13.51 12.84
C LYS A 39 34.02 -13.09 14.09
N GLU A 40 33.14 -12.10 13.96
CA GLU A 40 32.29 -11.64 15.05
C GLU A 40 30.98 -12.45 15.17
N TRP A 41 30.64 -13.26 14.15
CA TRP A 41 29.49 -14.17 14.21
C TRP A 41 29.81 -15.29 15.21
N GLY A 42 29.15 -15.24 16.38
CA GLY A 42 29.32 -16.22 17.46
C GLY A 42 30.05 -15.70 18.69
N LEU A 43 30.78 -14.58 18.60
CA LEU A 43 31.37 -13.93 19.78
C LEU A 43 30.31 -13.19 20.60
N LYS A 44 29.35 -12.55 19.91
CA LYS A 44 28.23 -11.87 20.58
C LYS A 44 27.14 -12.88 20.90
N LYS A 45 27.12 -13.38 22.15
CA LYS A 45 26.00 -14.18 22.65
C LYS A 45 24.72 -13.35 22.51
N PHE A 46 23.66 -13.98 21.99
CA PHE A 46 22.34 -13.37 21.93
C PHE A 46 21.89 -13.06 23.37
N ILE A 47 21.92 -11.79 23.73
CA ILE A 47 21.31 -11.30 24.96
C ILE A 47 19.90 -10.88 24.56
N PRO A 48 18.85 -11.65 24.90
CA PRO A 48 17.50 -11.23 24.59
C PRO A 48 17.26 -9.87 25.24
N VAL A 49 16.80 -8.91 24.43
CA VAL A 49 16.37 -7.61 24.93
C VAL A 49 15.05 -7.84 25.66
N VAL A 50 15.13 -8.30 26.91
CA VAL A 50 13.99 -8.39 27.81
C VAL A 50 13.68 -6.96 28.23
N ARG A 51 12.73 -6.33 27.54
CA ARG A 51 12.18 -5.06 28.01
C ARG A 51 11.44 -5.36 29.30
N PRO A 52 11.79 -4.75 30.45
CA PRO A 52 11.03 -4.92 31.67
C PRO A 52 9.64 -4.34 31.43
N GLN A 53 8.66 -5.20 31.18
CA GLN A 53 7.26 -4.80 31.17
C GLN A 53 6.80 -4.79 32.62
N THR A 54 6.34 -3.64 33.08
CA THR A 54 5.62 -3.54 34.35
C THR A 54 4.41 -4.44 34.27
N ALA A 55 4.18 -5.26 35.30
CA ALA A 55 3.07 -6.21 35.31
C ALA A 55 1.75 -5.48 35.05
N THR A 56 1.08 -5.84 33.95
CA THR A 56 -0.24 -5.30 33.63
C THR A 56 -1.23 -5.78 34.69
N PRO A 57 -1.97 -4.87 35.37
CA PRO A 57 -2.97 -5.28 36.35
C PRO A 57 -3.97 -6.28 35.76
N TRP A 58 -4.41 -7.24 36.55
CA TRP A 58 -5.33 -8.31 36.10
C TRP A 58 -6.65 -7.78 35.52
N ALA A 59 -7.13 -6.64 36.03
CA ALA A 59 -8.32 -5.96 35.51
C ALA A 59 -8.15 -5.52 34.04
N THR A 60 -7.01 -4.90 33.71
CA THR A 60 -6.65 -4.50 32.35
C THR A 60 -6.48 -5.71 31.42
N PHE A 61 -5.86 -6.79 31.90
CA PHE A 61 -5.67 -8.01 31.11
C PHE A 61 -7.01 -8.68 30.72
N LYS A 62 -7.98 -8.72 31.64
CA LYS A 62 -9.33 -9.21 31.34
C LYS A 62 -10.03 -8.37 30.27
N ASN A 63 -9.94 -7.06 30.38
CA ASN A 63 -10.51 -6.14 29.39
C ASN A 63 -9.85 -6.34 28.03
N GLU A 64 -8.53 -6.53 27.99
CA GLU A 64 -7.77 -6.79 26.77
C GLU A 64 -8.20 -8.11 26.11
N ILE A 65 -8.41 -9.18 26.89
CA ILE A 65 -8.94 -10.45 26.36
C ILE A 65 -10.33 -10.26 25.76
N ILE A 66 -11.24 -9.60 26.48
CA ILE A 66 -12.61 -9.36 26.01
C ILE A 66 -12.59 -8.52 24.73
N GLN A 67 -11.78 -7.46 24.70
CA GLN A 67 -11.62 -6.61 23.53
C GLN A 67 -11.08 -7.41 22.34
N LYS A 68 -10.06 -8.24 22.55
CA LYS A 68 -9.47 -9.07 21.50
C LYS A 68 -10.48 -10.07 20.92
N GLN A 69 -11.31 -10.68 21.77
CA GLN A 69 -12.39 -11.56 21.33
C GLN A 69 -13.44 -10.80 20.51
N GLN A 70 -13.83 -9.60 20.94
CA GLN A 70 -14.76 -8.76 20.17
C GLN A 70 -14.16 -8.38 18.82
N GLU A 71 -12.89 -7.95 18.77
CA GLU A 71 -12.19 -7.62 17.53
C GLU A 71 -12.10 -8.82 16.57
N GLU A 72 -11.90 -10.03 17.07
CA GLU A 72 -11.88 -11.26 16.26
C GLU A 72 -13.27 -11.60 15.70
N ILE A 73 -14.32 -11.43 16.50
CA ILE A 73 -15.71 -11.57 16.05
C ILE A 73 -16.05 -10.51 15.00
N HIS A 74 -15.65 -9.26 15.21
CA HIS A 74 -15.85 -8.18 14.24
C HIS A 74 -15.03 -8.40 12.95
N SER A 75 -13.82 -8.92 13.07
CA SER A 75 -12.94 -9.20 11.93
C SER A 75 -13.45 -10.36 11.10
N SER A 76 -14.00 -11.41 11.72
CA SER A 76 -14.66 -12.52 11.03
C SER A 76 -16.04 -12.15 10.47
N LYS A 77 -16.74 -11.22 11.13
CA LYS A 77 -18.05 -10.70 10.69
C LYS A 77 -17.94 -9.60 9.62
N ASN A 78 -16.74 -9.06 9.36
CA ASN A 78 -16.55 -8.19 8.19
C ASN A 78 -16.94 -9.00 6.96
N PRO A 79 -18.05 -8.66 6.28
CA PRO A 79 -18.49 -9.42 5.13
C PRO A 79 -17.36 -9.37 4.12
N ASN A 80 -16.93 -10.54 3.67
CA ASN A 80 -15.85 -10.68 2.70
C ASN A 80 -16.14 -9.68 1.57
N ILE A 81 -15.32 -8.64 1.44
CA ILE A 81 -15.56 -7.52 0.50
C ILE A 81 -15.60 -8.04 -0.96
N GLY A 82 -15.04 -9.24 -1.19
CA GLY A 82 -15.14 -9.96 -2.45
C GLY A 82 -16.44 -10.73 -2.69
N SER A 83 -17.32 -10.87 -1.70
CA SER A 83 -18.63 -11.51 -1.85
C SER A 83 -19.54 -10.71 -2.78
N GLU A 84 -20.37 -11.40 -3.56
CA GLU A 84 -21.28 -10.78 -4.52
C GLU A 84 -22.31 -9.89 -3.81
N GLU A 85 -22.74 -10.26 -2.60
CA GLU A 85 -23.63 -9.44 -1.78
C GLU A 85 -23.00 -8.10 -1.40
N ALA A 86 -21.71 -8.09 -1.03
CA ALA A 86 -20.97 -6.87 -0.69
C ALA A 86 -20.84 -5.96 -1.91
N ARG A 87 -20.63 -6.52 -3.10
CA ARG A 87 -20.62 -5.77 -4.36
C ARG A 87 -21.97 -5.14 -4.67
N ILE A 88 -23.06 -5.87 -4.48
CA ILE A 88 -24.43 -5.35 -4.66
C ILE A 88 -24.68 -4.19 -3.70
N PHE A 89 -24.28 -4.32 -2.44
CA PHE A 89 -24.43 -3.25 -1.44
C PHE A 89 -23.64 -1.99 -1.83
N LEU A 90 -22.40 -2.14 -2.28
CA LEU A 90 -21.57 -1.03 -2.77
C LEU A 90 -22.18 -0.34 -4.00
N LYS A 91 -22.69 -1.12 -4.97
CA LYS A 91 -23.40 -0.58 -6.15
C LYS A 91 -24.62 0.25 -5.74
N LYS A 92 -25.48 -0.28 -4.85
CA LYS A 92 -26.66 0.43 -4.33
C LYS A 92 -26.28 1.73 -3.62
N ARG A 93 -25.20 1.72 -2.83
CA ARG A 93 -24.69 2.89 -2.13
C ARG A 93 -24.20 3.97 -3.10
N GLU A 94 -23.44 3.59 -4.12
CA GLU A 94 -22.94 4.50 -5.16
C GLU A 94 -24.09 5.12 -5.95
N GLU A 95 -25.11 4.33 -6.31
CA GLU A 95 -26.30 4.84 -7.00
C GLU A 95 -27.05 5.86 -6.15
N LYS A 96 -27.27 5.55 -4.87
CA LYS A 96 -27.92 6.48 -3.93
C LYS A 96 -27.13 7.79 -3.78
N PHE A 97 -25.80 7.71 -3.73
CA PHE A 97 -24.94 8.88 -3.66
C PHE A 97 -25.05 9.76 -4.91
N ARG A 98 -25.13 9.16 -6.11
CA ARG A 98 -25.36 9.90 -7.35
C ARG A 98 -26.72 10.58 -7.38
N ARG A 99 -27.78 9.88 -6.96
CA ARG A 99 -29.12 10.47 -6.86
C ARG A 99 -29.13 11.68 -5.92
N MET A 100 -28.54 11.54 -4.75
CA MET A 100 -28.42 12.63 -3.77
C MET A 100 -27.69 13.84 -4.34
N LYS A 101 -26.56 13.65 -5.05
CA LYS A 101 -25.84 14.75 -5.71
C LYS A 101 -26.67 15.47 -6.77
N ILE A 102 -27.45 14.72 -7.55
CA ILE A 102 -28.33 15.31 -8.56
C ILE A 102 -29.46 16.10 -7.89
N GLU A 103 -30.03 15.57 -6.81
CA GLU A 103 -31.06 16.29 -6.04
C GLU A 103 -30.51 17.55 -5.39
N GLU A 104 -29.29 17.52 -4.88
CA GLU A 104 -28.60 18.70 -4.34
C GLU A 104 -28.39 19.76 -5.44
N ALA A 105 -27.87 19.34 -6.60
CA ALA A 105 -27.72 20.23 -7.76
C ALA A 105 -29.05 20.80 -8.28
N LYS A 106 -30.16 20.05 -8.14
CA LYS A 106 -31.51 20.54 -8.49
C LYS A 106 -32.07 21.54 -7.47
N LYS A 107 -31.67 21.45 -6.20
CA LYS A 107 -32.09 22.38 -5.14
C LYS A 107 -31.34 23.72 -5.21
N GLU A 108 -30.13 23.72 -5.76
CA GLU A 108 -29.44 24.97 -6.04
C GLU A 108 -30.27 25.79 -7.04
N VAL A 109 -30.67 27.00 -6.64
CA VAL A 109 -31.42 27.93 -7.50
C VAL A 109 -30.58 28.21 -8.73
N THR A 110 -30.88 27.49 -9.80
CA THR A 110 -30.23 27.66 -11.09
C THR A 110 -30.68 29.03 -11.60
N LYS A 111 -29.79 30.01 -11.44
CA LYS A 111 -29.97 31.31 -12.06
C LYS A 111 -29.73 31.11 -13.55
N TRP A 112 -30.81 31.10 -14.30
CA TRP A 112 -30.73 31.34 -15.74
C TRP A 112 -30.17 32.76 -15.88
N GLU A 113 -28.98 32.87 -16.46
CA GLU A 113 -28.50 34.18 -16.87
C GLU A 113 -29.45 34.66 -17.96
N ASP A 114 -30.14 35.77 -17.72
CA ASP A 114 -30.99 36.38 -18.72
C ASP A 114 -30.08 36.84 -19.86
N PHE A 115 -30.16 36.16 -21.00
CA PHE A 115 -29.43 36.49 -22.23
C PHE A 115 -29.87 37.84 -22.86
N SER A 116 -30.67 38.63 -22.16
CA SER A 116 -31.08 39.97 -22.56
C SER A 116 -29.99 41.03 -22.31
N GLU A 117 -28.71 40.62 -22.23
CA GLU A 117 -27.58 41.54 -22.08
C GLU A 117 -27.44 42.42 -23.33
N VAL A 118 -28.16 43.54 -23.30
CA VAL A 118 -27.79 44.78 -23.96
C VAL A 118 -26.35 45.06 -23.53
N SER A 119 -25.47 45.11 -24.52
CA SER A 119 -24.04 45.42 -24.41
C SER A 119 -23.74 46.39 -23.25
N PRO A 120 -22.71 46.13 -22.42
CA PRO A 120 -22.43 46.96 -21.26
C PRO A 120 -22.06 48.37 -21.71
N SER A 121 -23.02 49.30 -21.62
CA SER A 121 -22.71 50.72 -21.63
C SER A 121 -21.96 51.02 -20.33
N LYS A 122 -20.73 51.49 -20.49
CA LYS A 122 -19.86 51.93 -19.41
C LYS A 122 -20.58 53.04 -18.65
N SER A 123 -21.19 52.74 -17.52
CA SER A 123 -21.57 53.77 -16.56
C SER A 123 -21.12 53.39 -15.16
N THR A 124 -20.31 54.30 -14.65
CA THR A 124 -19.74 54.40 -13.32
C THR A 124 -20.81 54.28 -12.25
N GLY A 125 -20.77 53.20 -11.48
CA GLY A 125 -21.65 52.99 -10.34
C GLY A 125 -20.98 52.09 -9.32
N GLN A 126 -20.33 52.69 -8.34
CA GLN A 126 -19.73 52.02 -7.19
C GLN A 126 -20.77 51.13 -6.49
N LYS A 127 -20.66 49.81 -6.65
CA LYS A 127 -21.18 48.88 -5.65
C LYS A 127 -20.01 48.08 -5.11
N ARG A 128 -19.74 48.35 -3.84
CA ARG A 128 -18.76 47.71 -2.97
C ARG A 128 -18.86 46.20 -3.10
N ARG A 129 -18.08 45.62 -4.01
CA ARG A 129 -17.72 44.21 -3.99
C ARG A 129 -16.98 44.03 -2.67
N LYS A 130 -17.63 43.39 -1.69
CA LYS A 130 -16.92 42.73 -0.61
C LYS A 130 -15.85 41.89 -1.29
N GLN A 131 -14.61 42.35 -1.21
CA GLN A 131 -13.48 41.50 -1.45
C GLN A 131 -13.56 40.45 -0.35
N ILE A 132 -14.27 39.35 -0.64
CA ILE A 132 -13.81 38.07 -0.15
C ILE A 132 -12.41 38.01 -0.73
N SER A 133 -11.44 38.39 0.11
CA SER A 133 -10.05 38.13 -0.12
C SER A 133 -10.02 36.64 -0.42
N LYS A 134 -9.95 36.34 -1.72
CA LYS A 134 -9.34 35.11 -2.16
C LYS A 134 -7.95 35.26 -1.56
N ASN A 135 -7.76 34.66 -0.39
CA ASN A 135 -6.50 34.04 -0.03
C ASN A 135 -6.23 32.98 -1.11
N LYS A 136 -5.98 33.46 -2.34
CA LYS A 136 -4.92 32.98 -3.18
C LYS A 136 -3.68 33.18 -2.32
N LYS A 137 -3.49 32.28 -1.34
CA LYS A 137 -2.15 31.81 -1.07
C LYS A 137 -1.65 31.49 -2.47
N ASN A 138 -0.71 32.29 -2.94
CA ASN A 138 0.22 31.93 -3.98
C ASN A 138 0.89 30.63 -3.53
N LYS A 139 0.16 29.52 -3.59
CA LYS A 139 0.76 28.24 -3.89
C LYS A 139 1.19 28.46 -5.32
N LYS A 140 2.43 28.96 -5.44
CA LYS A 140 3.29 28.77 -6.60
C LYS A 140 2.81 27.48 -7.22
N SER A 141 2.34 27.56 -8.45
CA SER A 141 2.15 26.41 -9.32
C SER A 141 3.52 25.74 -9.42
N GLN A 142 3.90 24.98 -8.38
CA GLN A 142 4.94 23.98 -8.46
C GLN A 142 4.43 23.05 -9.54
N SER A 143 5.08 23.17 -10.69
CA SER A 143 4.97 22.32 -11.85
C SER A 143 4.48 20.92 -11.48
N LYS A 144 3.16 20.71 -11.54
CA LYS A 144 2.60 19.37 -11.59
C LYS A 144 3.13 18.81 -12.91
N ASN A 145 3.83 17.68 -12.81
CA ASN A 145 4.46 16.89 -13.89
C ASN A 145 5.99 16.83 -13.86
N GLN A 146 6.64 17.04 -12.71
CA GLN A 146 7.74 16.13 -12.41
C GLN A 146 7.12 14.79 -12.01
N SER A 147 6.74 13.98 -13.01
CA SER A 147 6.53 12.56 -12.76
C SER A 147 7.82 12.06 -12.13
N ASN A 148 7.73 11.52 -10.91
CA ASN A 148 8.86 10.89 -10.23
C ASN A 148 9.31 9.73 -11.11
N PHE A 149 10.26 10.01 -12.00
CA PHE A 149 10.58 9.15 -13.11
C PHE A 149 11.50 8.06 -12.60
N ILE A 150 11.05 6.82 -12.66
CA ILE A 150 11.93 5.70 -12.34
C ILE A 150 12.93 5.57 -13.50
N SER A 151 14.20 5.81 -13.23
CA SER A 151 15.27 5.61 -14.21
C SER A 151 15.26 4.16 -14.70
N LYS A 152 15.40 3.96 -16.02
CA LYS A 152 15.37 2.62 -16.65
C LYS A 152 16.43 1.67 -16.08
N ASP A 153 17.53 2.22 -15.58
CA ASP A 153 18.62 1.43 -15.00
C ASP A 153 18.25 0.80 -13.66
N ILE A 154 17.42 1.48 -12.86
CA ILE A 154 16.87 0.97 -11.60
C ILE A 154 15.94 -0.22 -11.87
N LEU A 155 15.15 -0.14 -12.95
CA LEU A 155 14.25 -1.23 -13.37
C LEU A 155 15.01 -2.42 -13.97
N LYS A 156 16.13 -2.19 -14.67
CA LYS A 156 16.95 -3.27 -15.24
C LYS A 156 17.75 -4.05 -14.18
N ARG A 157 18.18 -3.39 -13.11
CA ARG A 157 18.95 -3.99 -12.01
C ARG A 157 18.18 -3.97 -10.69
N PHE A 158 16.92 -4.38 -10.73
CA PHE A 158 16.05 -4.32 -9.56
C PHE A 158 16.53 -5.29 -8.46
N ASP A 159 17.14 -4.76 -7.41
CA ASP A 159 17.54 -5.48 -6.21
C ASP A 159 16.84 -4.83 -5.00
N SER A 160 15.86 -5.53 -4.42
CA SER A 160 15.02 -5.02 -3.34
C SER A 160 15.81 -4.67 -2.08
N LYS A 161 17.01 -5.26 -1.91
CA LYS A 161 17.87 -5.03 -0.75
C LYS A 161 18.82 -3.84 -0.90
N LYS A 162 19.02 -3.34 -2.12
CA LYS A 162 19.96 -2.24 -2.43
C LYS A 162 19.27 -0.91 -2.75
N LEU A 163 17.94 -0.89 -2.80
CA LEU A 163 17.17 0.32 -3.09
C LEU A 163 17.13 1.25 -1.88
N ASN A 164 17.42 2.54 -2.12
CA ASN A 164 17.22 3.58 -1.13
C ASN A 164 15.71 3.73 -0.83
N PHE A 165 15.35 4.09 0.40
CA PHE A 165 13.98 4.39 0.82
C PHE A 165 13.23 5.31 -0.17
N HIS A 166 13.89 6.37 -0.66
CA HIS A 166 13.28 7.27 -1.62
C HIS A 166 12.93 6.59 -2.95
N GLN A 167 13.86 5.78 -3.49
CA GLN A 167 13.65 5.01 -4.72
C GLN A 167 12.53 3.98 -4.54
N ASN A 168 12.49 3.32 -3.38
CA ASN A 168 11.48 2.33 -3.05
C ASN A 168 10.09 2.97 -2.95
N ASN A 169 9.99 4.16 -2.33
CA ASN A 169 8.74 4.91 -2.25
C ASN A 169 8.26 5.38 -3.64
N VAL A 170 9.17 5.85 -4.50
CA VAL A 170 8.83 6.23 -5.88
C VAL A 170 8.29 5.01 -6.66
N ILE A 171 8.94 3.85 -6.54
CA ILE A 171 8.48 2.61 -7.20
C ILE A 171 7.09 2.20 -6.69
N ARG A 172 6.86 2.23 -5.37
CA ARG A 172 5.55 1.95 -4.77
C ARG A 172 4.47 2.89 -5.30
N GLN A 173 4.70 4.20 -5.27
CA GLN A 173 3.75 5.19 -5.77
C GLN A 173 3.41 4.97 -7.24
N THR A 174 4.41 4.62 -8.05
CA THR A 174 4.22 4.39 -9.48
C THR A 174 3.40 3.13 -9.73
N ILE A 175 3.67 2.03 -9.01
CA ILE A 175 2.86 0.81 -9.08
C ILE A 175 1.43 1.13 -8.65
N THR A 176 1.22 1.78 -7.52
CA THR A 176 -0.13 2.14 -7.04
C THR A 176 -0.89 3.02 -8.01
N GLN A 177 -0.25 4.02 -8.62
CA GLN A 177 -0.90 4.86 -9.63
C GLN A 177 -1.27 4.04 -10.88
N THR A 178 -0.37 3.21 -11.37
CA THR A 178 -0.63 2.40 -12.57
C THR A 178 -1.70 1.32 -12.33
N THR A 179 -1.71 0.66 -11.16
CA THR A 179 -2.77 -0.29 -10.81
C THR A 179 -4.12 0.38 -10.63
N HIS A 180 -4.14 1.57 -10.02
CA HIS A 180 -5.37 2.36 -9.89
C HIS A 180 -5.92 2.81 -11.25
N LEU A 181 -5.04 3.20 -12.18
CA LEU A 181 -5.44 3.56 -13.56
C LEU A 181 -5.96 2.34 -14.35
N ALA A 182 -5.46 1.14 -14.06
CA ALA A 182 -5.82 -0.09 -14.76
C ALA A 182 -7.11 -0.76 -14.27
N ARG A 183 -7.84 -0.18 -13.28
CA ARG A 183 -9.18 -0.57 -12.79
C ARG A 183 -9.53 -2.07 -12.92
N GLY A 184 -8.78 -2.92 -12.22
CA GLY A 184 -9.08 -4.36 -12.12
C GLY A 184 -8.22 -5.30 -12.96
N ALA A 185 -7.24 -4.76 -13.70
CA ALA A 185 -6.22 -5.61 -14.34
C ALA A 185 -5.31 -6.28 -13.27
N PRO A 186 -4.88 -7.53 -13.49
CA PRO A 186 -3.95 -8.22 -12.59
C PRO A 186 -2.59 -7.51 -12.53
N LEU A 187 -1.94 -7.57 -11.37
CA LEU A 187 -0.70 -6.83 -11.09
C LEU A 187 0.43 -7.16 -12.09
N GLU A 188 0.54 -8.42 -12.55
CA GLU A 188 1.54 -8.78 -13.56
C GLU A 188 1.33 -8.05 -14.90
N SER A 189 0.07 -7.82 -15.29
CA SER A 189 -0.25 -7.09 -16.53
C SER A 189 0.24 -5.64 -16.45
N VAL A 190 0.01 -5.01 -15.29
CA VAL A 190 0.44 -3.62 -15.03
C VAL A 190 1.97 -3.50 -14.99
N VAL A 191 2.65 -4.45 -14.34
CA VAL A 191 4.13 -4.51 -14.30
C VAL A 191 4.71 -4.74 -15.70
N ASN A 192 4.09 -5.59 -16.51
CA ASN A 192 4.52 -5.83 -17.88
C ASN A 192 4.28 -4.62 -18.79
N ASP A 193 3.18 -3.89 -18.62
CA ASP A 193 2.90 -2.66 -19.39
C ASP A 193 3.90 -1.54 -19.02
N LEU A 194 4.26 -1.42 -17.74
CA LEU A 194 5.35 -0.57 -17.24
C LEU A 194 6.71 -0.92 -17.87
N LYS A 195 7.03 -2.22 -17.97
CA LYS A 195 8.27 -2.70 -18.61
C LYS A 195 8.28 -2.45 -20.11
N ARG A 196 7.17 -2.71 -20.81
CA ARG A 196 7.05 -2.59 -22.27
C ARG A 196 7.07 -1.15 -22.75
N ARG A 197 6.27 -0.28 -22.14
CA ARG A 197 6.21 1.12 -22.57
C ARG A 197 7.46 1.89 -22.13
N GLY A 198 8.06 1.48 -21.01
CA GLY A 198 8.80 2.42 -20.17
C GLY A 198 7.87 3.60 -19.82
N ILE A 199 8.25 4.45 -18.87
CA ILE A 199 7.48 5.68 -18.65
C ILE A 199 7.79 6.65 -19.81
N ARG A 200 7.47 6.35 -21.07
CA ARG A 200 7.63 7.33 -22.16
C ARG A 200 6.48 8.34 -22.07
N ARG A 201 6.85 9.62 -21.93
CA ARG A 201 5.94 10.77 -21.96
C ARG A 201 5.17 10.78 -23.29
N LYS A 202 3.88 11.10 -23.23
CA LYS A 202 3.21 11.73 -24.37
C LYS A 202 3.88 13.08 -24.60
N THR A 203 4.59 13.19 -25.71
CA THR A 203 4.74 14.46 -26.44
C THR A 203 4.36 14.14 -27.87
N SER A 204 3.09 14.37 -28.20
CA SER A 204 2.67 14.63 -29.56
C SER A 204 2.01 16.00 -29.54
N VAL A 205 2.56 16.84 -30.40
CA VAL A 205 2.28 18.26 -30.71
C VAL A 205 0.80 18.60 -30.69
#